data_AF-A0A3N2KBQ0-F1
#
_entry.id   AF-A0A3N2KBQ0-F1
#
_cell.length_a   1.000
_cell.length_b   1.000
_cell.length_c   1.000
_cell.angle_alpha   90.00
_cell.angle_beta   90.00
_cell.angle_gamma   90.00
#
_symmetry.space_group_name_H-M   'P 1'
#
loop_
_entity.id
_entity.type
_entity.pdbx_description
1 polymer ?
#
loop_
_entity_poly.entity_id
_entity_poly.type
_entity_poly.pdbx_seq_one_letter_code
_entity_poly.pdbx_strand_id
1 'polypeptide(L)'
;MIKKITILGPACYKQTATLETDKNINLIYGLNGSGKSTLSEYLRNFSDPIYSSCNIEPPLDMDMEEILVYNEKYQILQSEISKLNLRNLNN
;
A
#
# COMPACT_ATOMS: atom_id res chain seq x y z
N MET A 1 -7.38 8.32 10.35
CA MET A 1 -7.93 6.93 10.22
C MET A 1 -8.69 6.82 8.92
N ILE A 2 -8.30 5.87 8.06
CA ILE A 2 -8.94 5.61 6.76
C ILE A 2 -10.40 5.16 6.97
N LYS A 3 -11.33 5.81 6.26
CA LYS A 3 -12.76 5.48 6.24
C LYS A 3 -13.20 4.89 4.91
N LYS A 4 -12.55 5.29 3.83
CA LYS A 4 -12.86 4.81 2.50
C LYS A 4 -11.62 4.75 1.63
N ILE A 5 -11.54 3.68 0.84
CA ILE A 5 -10.56 3.50 -0.22
C ILE A 5 -11.33 3.27 -1.51
N THR A 6 -11.07 4.09 -2.52
CA THR A 6 -11.56 3.89 -3.88
C THR A 6 -10.39 3.52 -4.78
N ILE A 7 -10.52 2.42 -5.51
CA ILE A 7 -9.47 1.90 -6.37
C ILE A 7 -10.02 1.67 -7.78
N LEU A 8 -9.28 2.15 -8.78
CA LEU A 8 -9.57 1.99 -10.20
C LEU A 8 -8.25 1.80 -10.94
N GLY A 9 -8.09 0.65 -11.60
CA GLY A 9 -6.79 0.17 -12.06
C GLY A 9 -5.82 -0.14 -10.91
N PRO A 10 -4.56 -0.51 -11.20
CA PRO A 10 -4.08 -1.42 -12.24
C PRO A 10 -4.50 -2.90 -12.04
N ALA A 11 -4.22 -3.74 -13.06
CA ALA A 11 -4.39 -5.21 -13.10
C ALA A 11 -5.81 -5.78 -12.91
N CYS A 12 -6.31 -5.82 -11.66
CA CYS A 12 -7.51 -6.58 -11.27
C CYS A 12 -8.78 -5.71 -11.23
N TYR A 13 -8.62 -4.41 -10.97
CA TYR A 13 -9.72 -3.46 -10.79
C TYR A 13 -10.14 -2.84 -12.12
N LYS A 14 -10.85 -3.62 -12.95
CA LYS A 14 -11.36 -3.19 -14.27
C LYS A 14 -12.48 -2.15 -14.17
N GLN A 15 -13.09 -2.04 -13.01
CA GLN A 15 -14.12 -1.07 -12.65
C GLN A 15 -13.80 -0.53 -11.27
N THR A 16 -14.35 0.65 -10.95
CA THR A 16 -14.18 1.26 -9.64
C THR A 16 -14.67 0.32 -8.55
N ALA A 17 -13.79 0.01 -7.60
CA ALA A 17 -14.13 -0.72 -6.39
C ALA A 17 -13.93 0.19 -5.19
N THR A 18 -14.79 0.03 -4.19
CA THR A 18 -14.72 0.84 -2.97
C THR A 18 -14.72 -0.08 -1.75
N LEU A 19 -13.84 0.20 -0.81
CA LEU A 19 -13.86 -0.34 0.55
C LEU A 19 -14.24 0.80 1.49
N GLU A 20 -15.43 0.74 2.08
CA GLU A 20 -15.87 1.69 3.12
C GLU A 20 -15.95 0.96 4.46
N THR A 21 -15.40 1.57 5.51
CA THR A 21 -15.37 0.97 6.84
C THR A 21 -15.28 2.02 7.93
N ASP A 22 -15.95 1.75 9.03
CA ASP A 22 -15.84 2.48 10.28
C ASP A 22 -15.02 1.71 11.34
N LYS A 23 -14.51 0.52 10.98
CA LYS A 23 -13.81 -0.40 11.89
C LYS A 23 -12.32 -0.11 11.95
N ASN A 24 -11.76 -0.25 13.16
CA ASN A 24 -10.32 -0.11 13.40
C ASN A 24 -9.52 -1.30 12.84
N ILE A 25 -10.13 -2.49 12.75
CA ILE A 25 -9.52 -3.71 12.22
C ILE A 25 -10.39 -4.19 11.06
N ASN A 26 -9.76 -4.44 9.91
CA ASN A 26 -10.41 -4.89 8.70
C ASN A 26 -9.69 -6.15 8.18
N LEU A 27 -10.45 -7.19 7.83
CA LEU A 27 -9.92 -8.41 7.20
C LEU A 27 -10.34 -8.45 5.74
N ILE A 28 -9.37 -8.36 4.83
CA ILE A 28 -9.60 -8.43 3.39
C ILE A 28 -9.05 -9.75 2.87
N TYR A 29 -9.91 -10.59 2.33
CA TYR A 29 -9.57 -11.93 1.84
C TYR A 29 -10.25 -12.22 0.49
N GLY A 30 -9.79 -13.26 -0.20
CA GLY A 30 -10.29 -13.62 -1.53
C GLY A 30 -9.35 -14.56 -2.29
N LEU A 31 -9.79 -15.04 -3.45
CA LEU A 31 -9.04 -15.97 -4.29
C LEU A 31 -7.75 -15.37 -4.85
N ASN A 32 -6.81 -16.22 -5.30
CA ASN A 32 -5.61 -15.75 -6.00
C ASN A 32 -6.00 -14.94 -7.24
N GLY A 33 -5.34 -13.80 -7.46
CA GLY A 33 -5.67 -12.87 -8.54
C GLY A 33 -6.83 -11.90 -8.25
N SER A 34 -7.46 -11.95 -7.07
CA SER A 34 -8.58 -11.05 -6.71
C SER A 34 -8.20 -9.59 -6.38
N GLY A 35 -6.94 -9.18 -6.57
CA GLY A 35 -6.50 -7.79 -6.33
C GLY A 35 -6.06 -7.46 -4.90
N LYS A 36 -5.91 -8.45 -4.00
CA LYS A 36 -5.41 -8.23 -2.62
C LYS A 36 -4.03 -7.58 -2.59
N SER A 37 -3.06 -8.14 -3.33
CA SER A 37 -1.71 -7.60 -3.40
C SER A 37 -1.69 -6.22 -4.05
N THR A 38 -2.55 -5.97 -5.05
CA THR A 38 -2.71 -4.66 -5.69
C THR A 38 -3.18 -3.60 -4.69
N LEU A 39 -4.14 -3.92 -3.82
CA LEU A 39 -4.58 -3.01 -2.76
C LEU A 39 -3.44 -2.70 -1.78
N SER A 40 -2.68 -3.72 -1.37
CA SER A 40 -1.52 -3.51 -0.49
C SER A 40 -0.42 -2.66 -1.14
N GLU A 41 -0.23 -2.81 -2.45
CA GLU A 41 0.75 -2.04 -3.23
C GLU A 41 0.35 -0.57 -3.33
N TYR A 42 -0.94 -0.32 -3.59
CA TYR A 42 -1.49 1.04 -3.55
C TYR A 42 -1.25 1.70 -2.19
N LEU A 43 -1.58 1.02 -1.10
CA LEU A 43 -1.36 1.56 0.24
C LEU A 43 0.13 1.85 0.54
N ARG A 44 1.07 1.11 -0.05
CA ARG A 44 2.50 1.34 0.15
C ARG A 44 3.02 2.56 -0.62
N ASN A 45 2.50 2.81 -1.82
CA ASN A 45 2.94 3.90 -2.68
C ASN A 45 1.74 4.57 -3.37
N PHE A 46 0.86 5.18 -2.58
CA PHE A 46 -0.38 5.77 -3.11
C PHE A 46 -0.14 7.03 -3.95
N SER A 47 1.06 7.61 -3.87
CA SER A 47 1.53 8.71 -4.72
C SER A 47 2.02 8.28 -6.10
N ASP A 48 2.15 6.97 -6.37
CA ASP A 48 2.58 6.50 -7.69
C ASP A 48 1.58 6.93 -8.78
N PRO A 49 2.03 7.50 -9.92
CA PRO A 49 1.15 7.92 -11.00
C PRO A 49 0.19 6.84 -11.51
N ILE A 50 0.55 5.55 -11.38
CA ILE A 50 -0.35 4.44 -11.76
C ILE A 50 -1.64 4.39 -10.92
N TYR A 51 -1.65 5.05 -9.76
CA TYR A 51 -2.80 5.14 -8.84
C TYR A 51 -3.49 6.51 -8.87
N SER A 52 -3.23 7.34 -9.88
CA SER A 52 -3.86 8.67 -10.04
C SER A 52 -5.39 8.66 -10.08
N SER A 53 -6.01 7.51 -10.34
CA SER A 53 -7.47 7.30 -10.33
C SER A 53 -7.98 6.66 -9.03
N CYS A 54 -7.13 6.49 -8.03
CA CYS A 54 -7.45 5.93 -6.71
C CYS A 54 -7.52 7.05 -5.66
N ASN A 55 -8.25 6.81 -4.57
CA ASN A 55 -8.42 7.79 -3.50
C ASN A 55 -8.49 7.14 -2.12
N ILE A 56 -8.01 7.87 -1.10
CA ILE A 56 -8.17 7.54 0.32
C ILE A 56 -8.92 8.68 0.99
N GLU A 57 -9.96 8.35 1.75
CA GLU A 57 -10.77 9.31 2.47
C GLU A 57 -10.82 8.97 3.97
N PRO A 58 -10.61 9.94 4.88
CA PRO A 58 -10.17 11.32 4.58
C PRO A 58 -8.76 11.36 3.96
N PRO A 59 -8.40 12.45 3.25
CA PRO A 59 -7.04 12.63 2.74
C PRO A 59 -6.00 12.52 3.85
N LEU A 60 -4.88 11.87 3.56
CA LEU A 60 -3.79 11.68 4.50
C LEU A 60 -2.94 12.95 4.57
N ASP A 61 -2.58 13.34 5.78
CA ASP A 61 -1.56 14.36 6.01
C ASP A 61 -0.18 13.70 5.92
N MET A 62 0.52 13.87 4.80
CA MET A 62 1.84 13.23 4.56
C MET A 62 2.93 13.64 5.55
N ASP A 63 2.76 14.77 6.24
CA ASP A 63 3.74 15.26 7.22
C ASP A 63 3.50 14.67 8.62
N MET A 64 2.29 14.13 8.86
CA MET A 64 1.84 13.68 10.20
C MET A 64 1.44 12.20 10.23
N GLU A 65 1.01 11.64 9.10
CA GLU A 65 0.48 10.28 8.96
C GLU A 65 1.37 9.43 8.05
N GLU A 66 1.72 8.24 8.52
CA GLU A 66 2.46 7.23 7.75
C GLU A 66 1.62 5.97 7.57
N ILE A 67 1.64 5.39 6.36
CA ILE A 67 1.09 4.05 6.11
C ILE A 67 2.23 3.03 6.08
N LEU A 68 2.24 2.15 7.07
CA LEU A 68 3.17 1.03 7.14
C LEU A 68 2.57 -0.21 6.47
N VAL A 69 3.21 -0.69 5.39
CA VAL A 69 2.79 -1.90 4.66
C VAL A 69 3.84 -3.00 4.81
N TYR A 70 3.48 -4.04 5.55
CA TYR A 70 4.32 -5.23 5.76
C TYR A 70 4.03 -6.31 4.71
N ASN A 71 4.65 -6.18 3.53
CA ASN A 71 4.59 -7.19 2.47
C ASN A 71 5.99 -7.67 2.04
N GLU A 72 6.08 -8.51 1.02
CA GLU A 72 7.37 -9.04 0.52
C GLU A 72 8.37 -7.92 0.17
N LYS A 73 7.91 -6.79 -0.39
CA LYS A 73 8.79 -5.67 -0.74
C LYS A 73 9.39 -5.00 0.49
N TYR A 74 8.65 -4.94 1.60
CA TYR A 74 9.20 -4.43 2.87
C TYR A 74 10.39 -5.27 3.34
N GLN A 75 10.31 -6.59 3.23
CA GLN A 75 11.42 -7.49 3.62
C GLN A 75 12.64 -7.32 2.72
N ILE A 76 12.42 -7.17 1.41
CA ILE A 76 13.50 -6.93 0.44
C ILE A 76 14.22 -5.61 0.76
N LEU A 77 13.47 -4.53 0.97
CA LEU A 77 14.04 -3.21 1.29
C LEU A 77 14.92 -3.27 2.54
N GLN A 78 14.46 -3.93 3.60
CA GLN A 78 15.24 -4.08 4.84
C GLN A 78 16.51 -4.92 4.64
N SER A 79 16.44 -5.95 3.81
CA SER A 79 17.62 -6.74 3.42
C SER A 79 18.67 -5.89 2.69
N GLU A 80 18.24 -5.04 1.77
CA GLU A 80 19.11 -4.16 0.98
C GLU A 80 19.76 -3.07 1.84
N ILE A 81 18.99 -2.41 2.72
CA ILE A 81 19.50 -1.43 3.68
C ILE A 81 20.57 -2.06 4.59
N SER A 82 20.31 -3.25 5.11
CA SER A 82 21.27 -3.97 5.97
C SER A 82 22.58 -4.26 5.23
N LYS A 83 22.52 -4.70 3.97
CA LYS A 83 23.71 -4.94 3.13
C LYS A 83 24.49 -3.65 2.87
N LEU A 84 23.82 -2.52 2.63
CA LEU A 84 24.47 -1.23 2.41
C LEU A 84 25.20 -0.73 3.66
N ASN A 85 24.57 -0.83 4.83
CA ASN A 85 25.18 -0.45 6.10
C ASN A 85 26.44 -1.28 6.39
N LEU A 86 26.40 -2.60 6.13
CA LEU A 86 27.58 -3.46 6.26
C LEU A 86 28.71 -3.07 5.31
N ARG A 87 28.41 -2.62 4.08
CA ARG A 87 29.44 -2.13 3.16
C ARG A 87 30.09 -0.84 3.66
N ASN A 88 29.30 0.10 4.17
CA ASN A 88 29.81 1.38 4.68
C ASN A 88 30.65 1.24 5.95
N LEU A 89 30.41 0.22 6.78
CA LEU A 89 31.22 -0.09 7.96
C LEU A 89 32.60 -0.69 7.62
N ASN A 90 32.76 -1.25 6.42
CA ASN A 90 33.97 -1.95 5.98
C ASN A 90 34.84 -1.11 5.03
N ASN A 91 34.45 0.14 4.76
CA ASN A 91 35.20 1.14 4.02
C ASN A 91 35.65 2.25 4.98
#